data_AF-A0A9D0XTJ2-F1
#
_entry.id   AF-A0A9D0XTJ2-F1
#
_cell.length_a   1.000
_cell.length_b   1.000
_cell.length_c   1.000
_cell.angle_alpha   90.00
_cell.angle_beta   90.00
_cell.angle_gamma   90.00
#
_symmetry.space_group_name_H-M   'P 1'
#
loop_
_entity.id
_entity.type
_entity.pdbx_description
1 polymer ?
#
loop_
_entity_poly.entity_id
_entity_poly.type
_entity_poly.pdbx_seq_one_letter_code
_entity_poly.pdbx_strand_id
1 'polypeptide(L)'
;MSEVQYNPQQLEAAIQKNWDENQTFVVTEDESKEKYYCLSMFPYPSGKLHMGHVRNYTIGDVISRYQRMQGKNVLQPMGWDAFGLPAENAAMQHDVAPAKWTYENIDYMREQLKSLGLGYDWTREVATCHPEYYRWEQWLFTKLMEKGLVYRKLSVVNWDPVDMTVLANEQVIDGKGWRSGAPVERKEIAQWFLRITDYAEELLQDLDKLDGWPEQVKTMQKNWIGKSTGLQISFPIEGQEGNLDVYTTRPDTLMGVTYVAVAADHPLSQKASVNNEPLAQFIEECSHVSTAEADMETMEKKGVDTGIRVTHPITGETVPVWAANFVLMGYGTGAVMSVPAHDQRDYEFAKAYDLPIKAVIAPKADEMADVSEAAFTEKGFLVNSGQFDGLKSKQALHEMAKVLGEKNLGEKQTNYRLRDWGISRQRYWGCPIPVIYCPACGA
;
A
#
# COMPACT_ATOMS: atom_id res chain seq x y z
N MET A 1 26.41 -21.68 -57.86
CA MET A 1 26.10 -22.11 -56.49
C MET A 1 24.76 -21.47 -56.15
N SER A 2 23.71 -22.25 -55.94
CA SER A 2 22.42 -21.72 -55.49
C SER A 2 22.60 -21.13 -54.09
N GLU A 3 22.22 -19.87 -53.88
CA GLU A 3 22.18 -19.27 -52.54
C GLU A 3 21.28 -20.12 -51.64
N VAL A 4 21.84 -20.62 -50.54
CA VAL A 4 21.06 -21.28 -49.51
C VAL A 4 20.26 -20.19 -48.80
N GLN A 5 18.96 -20.14 -49.06
CA GLN A 5 18.06 -19.18 -48.43
C GLN A 5 17.85 -19.54 -46.96
N TYR A 6 17.98 -18.58 -46.05
CA TYR A 6 17.70 -18.77 -44.63
C TYR A 6 16.23 -19.19 -44.42
N ASN A 7 16.02 -20.37 -43.83
CA ASN A 7 14.70 -20.90 -43.49
C ASN A 7 14.59 -21.09 -41.96
N PRO A 8 14.02 -20.11 -41.23
CA PRO A 8 13.93 -20.17 -39.77
C PRO A 8 13.10 -21.35 -39.29
N GLN A 9 11.99 -21.69 -39.97
CA GLN A 9 11.06 -22.72 -39.51
C GLN A 9 11.72 -24.09 -39.36
N GLN A 10 12.56 -24.47 -40.33
CA GLN A 10 13.28 -25.75 -40.29
C GLN A 10 14.45 -25.71 -39.29
N LEU A 11 15.18 -24.58 -39.23
CA LEU A 11 16.36 -24.45 -38.39
C LEU A 11 16.01 -24.36 -36.90
N GLU A 12 15.05 -23.51 -36.53
CA GLU A 12 14.63 -23.27 -35.15
C GLU A 12 14.09 -24.56 -34.52
N ALA A 13 13.18 -25.27 -35.21
CA ALA A 13 12.62 -26.52 -34.72
C ALA A 13 13.69 -27.61 -34.50
N ALA A 14 14.67 -27.72 -35.40
CA ALA A 14 15.74 -28.69 -35.27
C ALA A 14 16.67 -28.37 -34.08
N ILE A 15 17.01 -27.10 -33.88
CA ILE A 15 17.87 -26.65 -32.77
C ILE A 15 17.15 -26.79 -31.42
N GLN A 16 15.88 -26.37 -31.33
CA GLN A 16 15.07 -26.50 -30.12
C GLN A 16 14.93 -27.96 -29.70
N LYS A 17 14.61 -28.84 -30.66
CA LYS A 17 14.57 -30.30 -30.42
C LYS A 17 15.91 -30.84 -29.90
N ASN A 18 17.02 -30.41 -30.48
CA ASN A 18 18.35 -30.82 -30.01
C ASN A 18 18.59 -30.36 -28.55
N TRP A 19 18.19 -29.14 -28.20
CA TRP A 19 18.34 -28.67 -26.82
C TRP A 19 17.51 -29.48 -25.83
N ASP A 20 16.26 -29.80 -26.17
CA ASP A 20 15.36 -30.59 -25.33
C ASP A 20 15.89 -32.03 -25.15
N GLU A 21 16.27 -32.71 -26.24
CA GLU A 21 16.81 -34.08 -26.20
C GLU A 21 18.09 -34.20 -25.37
N ASN A 22 18.94 -33.15 -25.39
CA ASN A 22 20.16 -33.10 -24.61
C ASN A 22 19.96 -32.49 -23.21
N GLN A 23 18.72 -32.19 -22.82
CA GLN A 23 18.39 -31.51 -21.57
C GLN A 23 19.27 -30.28 -21.33
N THR A 24 19.50 -29.52 -22.40
CA THR A 24 20.60 -28.56 -22.49
C THR A 24 20.52 -27.52 -21.39
N PHE A 25 19.33 -27.10 -20.95
CA PHE A 25 19.17 -26.06 -19.93
C PHE A 25 18.81 -26.60 -18.54
N VAL A 26 18.76 -27.93 -18.36
CA VAL A 26 18.53 -28.54 -17.04
C VAL A 26 19.77 -28.34 -16.17
N VAL A 27 19.57 -27.86 -14.95
CA VAL A 27 20.66 -27.58 -14.02
C VAL A 27 20.45 -28.24 -12.66
N THR A 28 21.55 -28.55 -12.00
CA THR A 28 21.61 -29.08 -10.65
C THR A 28 22.46 -28.16 -9.78
N GLU A 29 22.38 -28.34 -8.46
CA GLU A 29 23.17 -27.61 -7.47
C GLU A 29 24.65 -28.07 -7.48
N ASP A 30 25.34 -27.80 -8.58
CA ASP A 30 26.75 -28.10 -8.80
C ASP A 30 27.66 -27.07 -8.13
N GLU A 31 28.23 -27.44 -6.96
CA GLU A 31 29.13 -26.59 -6.18
C GLU A 31 30.48 -26.34 -6.86
N SER A 32 30.84 -27.10 -7.92
CA SER A 32 32.09 -26.90 -8.65
C SER A 32 32.06 -25.71 -9.62
N LYS A 33 30.89 -25.13 -9.85
CA LYS A 33 30.67 -24.01 -10.77
C LYS A 33 30.13 -22.78 -10.04
N GLU A 34 30.50 -21.61 -10.54
CA GLU A 34 29.87 -20.37 -10.09
C GLU A 34 28.39 -20.35 -10.52
N LYS A 35 27.47 -20.24 -9.56
CA LYS A 35 26.03 -20.17 -9.85
C LYS A 35 25.62 -18.83 -10.44
N TYR A 36 24.56 -18.82 -11.25
CA TYR A 36 23.83 -17.62 -11.63
C TYR A 36 22.33 -17.94 -11.67
N TYR A 37 21.50 -17.10 -11.04
CA TYR A 37 20.04 -17.26 -11.07
C TYR A 37 19.41 -16.10 -11.82
N CYS A 38 18.84 -16.38 -12.99
CA CYS A 38 18.22 -15.38 -13.85
C CYS A 38 16.71 -15.60 -13.86
N LEU A 39 15.97 -14.69 -13.24
CA LEU A 39 14.53 -14.80 -13.07
C LEU A 39 13.81 -13.67 -13.80
N SER A 40 12.93 -14.05 -14.74
CA SER A 40 11.88 -13.18 -15.25
C SER A 40 10.60 -13.41 -14.44
N MET A 41 9.83 -12.36 -14.18
CA MET A 41 8.50 -12.51 -13.55
C MET A 41 7.64 -13.47 -14.40
N PHE A 42 7.19 -14.57 -13.81
CA PHE A 42 6.35 -15.58 -14.45
C PHE A 42 4.96 -15.06 -14.84
N PRO A 43 4.33 -15.59 -15.90
CA PRO A 43 3.06 -15.07 -16.42
C PRO A 43 1.84 -15.54 -15.65
N TYR A 44 0.79 -14.72 -15.70
CA TYR A 44 -0.58 -15.19 -15.51
C TYR A 44 -1.04 -16.01 -16.73
N PRO A 45 -1.60 -17.22 -16.58
CA PRO A 45 -2.11 -18.05 -17.69
C PRO A 45 -3.52 -17.61 -18.13
N SER A 46 -3.65 -16.33 -18.49
CA SER A 46 -4.94 -15.71 -18.83
C SER A 46 -5.33 -15.86 -20.32
N GLY A 47 -4.47 -16.48 -21.14
CA GLY A 47 -4.76 -16.74 -22.55
C GLY A 47 -3.50 -17.02 -23.36
N LYS A 48 -3.02 -16.01 -24.11
CA LYS A 48 -1.88 -16.13 -25.03
C LYS A 48 -0.76 -15.15 -24.69
N LEU A 49 0.46 -15.46 -25.10
CA LEU A 49 1.55 -14.50 -25.02
C LEU A 49 1.27 -13.27 -25.90
N HIS A 50 1.80 -12.12 -25.48
CA HIS A 50 1.78 -10.85 -26.21
C HIS A 50 3.20 -10.28 -26.24
N MET A 51 3.48 -9.24 -27.03
CA MET A 51 4.84 -8.73 -27.20
C MET A 51 5.52 -8.25 -25.90
N GLY A 52 4.74 -7.80 -24.90
CA GLY A 52 5.28 -7.54 -23.56
C GLY A 52 5.91 -8.78 -22.91
N HIS A 53 5.29 -9.95 -23.04
CA HIS A 53 5.84 -11.23 -22.58
C HIS A 53 7.12 -11.58 -23.34
N VAL A 54 7.09 -11.50 -24.67
CA VAL A 54 8.26 -11.79 -25.52
C VAL A 54 9.43 -10.89 -25.13
N ARG A 55 9.20 -9.59 -24.97
CA ARG A 55 10.24 -8.64 -24.52
C ARG A 55 10.85 -9.06 -23.19
N ASN A 56 10.02 -9.33 -22.18
CA ASN A 56 10.49 -9.68 -20.83
C ASN A 56 11.33 -10.97 -20.82
N TYR A 57 10.84 -12.00 -21.51
CA TYR A 57 11.45 -13.33 -21.50
C TYR A 57 12.67 -13.44 -22.41
N THR A 58 12.69 -12.74 -23.55
CA THR A 58 13.88 -12.66 -24.40
C THR A 58 15.02 -11.91 -23.70
N ILE A 59 14.74 -10.86 -22.93
CA ILE A 59 15.78 -10.18 -22.12
C ILE A 59 16.41 -11.18 -21.12
N GLY A 60 15.56 -11.93 -20.39
CA GLY A 60 16.04 -12.96 -19.46
C GLY A 60 16.89 -14.02 -20.17
N ASP A 61 16.44 -14.52 -21.32
CA ASP A 61 17.14 -15.54 -22.10
C ASP A 61 18.50 -15.07 -22.63
N VAL A 62 18.59 -13.83 -23.13
CA VAL A 62 19.86 -13.24 -23.56
C VAL A 62 20.87 -13.19 -22.40
N ILE A 63 20.43 -12.73 -21.23
CA ILE A 63 21.29 -12.65 -20.03
C ILE A 63 21.75 -14.05 -19.61
N SER A 64 20.83 -15.02 -19.54
CA SER A 64 21.16 -16.38 -19.10
C SER A 64 22.12 -17.08 -20.06
N ARG A 65 21.89 -16.98 -21.37
CA ARG A 65 22.79 -17.53 -22.38
C ARG A 65 24.16 -16.88 -22.30
N TYR A 66 24.22 -15.56 -22.14
CA TYR A 66 25.48 -14.84 -21.95
C TYR A 66 26.24 -15.36 -20.72
N GLN A 67 25.60 -15.44 -19.55
CA GLN A 67 26.23 -15.92 -18.31
C GLN A 67 26.68 -17.38 -18.43
N ARG A 68 25.89 -18.21 -19.12
CA ARG A 68 26.24 -19.61 -19.38
C ARG A 68 27.48 -19.73 -20.28
N MET A 69 27.60 -18.86 -21.28
CA MET A 69 28.80 -18.78 -22.13
C MET A 69 30.04 -18.28 -21.37
N GLN A 70 29.87 -17.59 -20.24
CA GLN A 70 30.96 -17.28 -19.30
C GLN A 70 31.36 -18.48 -18.41
N GLY A 71 30.73 -19.65 -18.58
CA GLY A 71 31.03 -20.87 -17.84
C GLY A 71 30.23 -21.05 -16.53
N LYS A 72 29.28 -20.17 -16.23
CA LYS A 72 28.47 -20.24 -15.01
C LYS A 72 27.42 -21.35 -15.07
N ASN A 73 27.02 -21.85 -13.90
CA ASN A 73 25.87 -22.74 -13.73
C ASN A 73 24.58 -21.91 -13.63
N VAL A 74 23.87 -21.76 -14.74
CA VAL A 74 22.77 -20.80 -14.87
C VAL A 74 21.41 -21.48 -14.71
N LEU A 75 20.68 -21.11 -13.66
CA LEU A 75 19.26 -21.45 -13.52
C LEU A 75 18.40 -20.32 -14.08
N GLN A 76 17.64 -20.63 -15.14
CA GLN A 76 16.54 -19.80 -15.65
C GLN A 76 15.24 -20.64 -15.56
N PRO A 77 14.41 -20.45 -14.53
CA PRO A 77 13.18 -21.21 -14.36
C PRO A 77 12.00 -20.53 -15.07
N MET A 78 10.91 -21.27 -15.20
CA MET A 78 9.60 -20.73 -15.59
C MET A 78 8.50 -21.41 -14.78
N GLY A 79 7.35 -20.74 -14.65
CA GLY A 79 6.17 -21.29 -14.02
C GLY A 79 4.94 -20.46 -14.37
N TRP A 80 3.87 -20.62 -13.60
CA TRP A 80 2.58 -20.00 -13.89
C TRP A 80 1.97 -19.43 -12.62
N ASP A 81 1.70 -18.13 -12.63
CA ASP A 81 0.94 -17.47 -11.58
C ASP A 81 -0.57 -17.69 -11.83
N ALA A 82 -1.06 -18.83 -11.36
CA ALA A 82 -2.24 -19.49 -11.89
C ALA A 82 -3.51 -19.30 -11.05
N PHE A 83 -3.43 -18.65 -9.88
CA PHE A 83 -4.58 -18.27 -9.06
C PHE A 83 -5.06 -16.83 -9.32
N GLY A 84 -6.20 -16.48 -8.75
CA GLY A 84 -6.68 -15.11 -8.66
C GLY A 84 -7.63 -14.66 -9.78
N LEU A 85 -7.99 -13.38 -9.73
CA LEU A 85 -9.01 -12.77 -10.59
C LEU A 85 -8.79 -13.02 -12.09
N PRO A 86 -7.57 -12.90 -12.66
CA PRO A 86 -7.35 -13.03 -14.10
C PRO A 86 -7.94 -14.31 -14.69
N ALA A 87 -7.58 -15.46 -14.11
CA ALA A 87 -8.01 -16.78 -14.56
C ALA A 87 -9.49 -17.04 -14.26
N GLU A 88 -9.98 -16.63 -13.09
CA GLU A 88 -11.37 -16.90 -12.70
C GLU A 88 -12.38 -16.15 -13.58
N ASN A 89 -12.21 -14.84 -13.79
CA ASN A 89 -13.15 -14.09 -14.63
C ASN A 89 -13.08 -14.55 -16.10
N ALA A 90 -11.91 -14.92 -16.59
CA ALA A 90 -11.78 -15.44 -17.96
C ALA A 90 -12.53 -16.77 -18.11
N ALA A 91 -12.39 -17.66 -17.13
CA ALA A 91 -13.13 -18.91 -17.11
C ALA A 91 -14.65 -18.69 -17.03
N MET A 92 -15.11 -17.73 -16.21
CA MET A 92 -16.53 -17.35 -16.15
C MET A 92 -17.06 -16.79 -17.48
N GLN A 93 -16.28 -15.95 -18.17
CA GLN A 93 -16.66 -15.40 -19.49
C GLN A 93 -16.82 -16.47 -20.56
N HIS A 94 -16.09 -17.58 -20.43
CA HIS A 94 -16.10 -18.70 -21.37
C HIS A 94 -16.95 -19.89 -20.91
N ASP A 95 -17.67 -19.75 -19.79
CA ASP A 95 -18.51 -20.80 -19.18
C ASP A 95 -17.75 -22.13 -18.96
N VAL A 96 -16.52 -22.03 -18.45
CA VAL A 96 -15.65 -23.16 -18.14
C VAL A 96 -15.14 -23.09 -16.71
N ALA A 97 -14.76 -24.25 -16.16
CA ALA A 97 -14.14 -24.29 -14.84
C ALA A 97 -12.77 -23.57 -14.84
N PRO A 98 -12.45 -22.73 -13.84
CA PRO A 98 -11.17 -22.02 -13.76
C PRO A 98 -9.94 -22.92 -13.86
N ALA A 99 -10.00 -24.12 -13.26
CA ALA A 99 -8.93 -25.12 -13.37
C ALA A 99 -8.68 -25.54 -14.82
N LYS A 100 -9.75 -25.90 -15.55
CA LYS A 100 -9.65 -26.35 -16.94
C LYS A 100 -9.06 -25.25 -17.83
N TRP A 101 -9.62 -24.04 -17.72
CA TRP A 101 -9.14 -22.86 -18.47
C TRP A 101 -7.65 -22.58 -18.20
N THR A 102 -7.26 -22.62 -16.93
CA THR A 102 -5.89 -22.37 -16.49
C THR A 102 -4.91 -23.38 -17.09
N TYR A 103 -5.19 -24.69 -16.98
CA TYR A 103 -4.29 -25.71 -17.52
C TYR A 103 -4.22 -25.71 -19.04
N GLU A 104 -5.33 -25.48 -19.74
CA GLU A 104 -5.33 -25.34 -21.21
C GLU A 104 -4.47 -24.15 -21.68
N ASN A 105 -4.54 -23.01 -20.97
CA ASN A 105 -3.71 -21.85 -21.27
C ASN A 105 -2.24 -22.07 -20.91
N ILE A 106 -1.95 -22.73 -19.79
CA ILE A 106 -0.60 -23.14 -19.41
C ILE A 106 0.02 -23.96 -20.54
N ASP A 107 -0.68 -24.99 -21.02
CA ASP A 107 -0.19 -25.85 -22.10
C ASP A 107 0.07 -25.05 -23.39
N TYR A 108 -0.89 -24.20 -23.78
CA TYR A 108 -0.75 -23.37 -24.96
C TYR A 108 0.43 -22.38 -24.86
N MET A 109 0.53 -21.65 -23.76
CA MET A 109 1.60 -20.67 -23.54
C MET A 109 2.96 -21.34 -23.39
N ARG A 110 3.03 -22.55 -22.82
CA ARG A 110 4.26 -23.35 -22.75
C ARG A 110 4.81 -23.61 -24.15
N GLU A 111 3.97 -24.05 -25.06
CA GLU A 111 4.36 -24.30 -26.45
C GLU A 111 4.78 -23.01 -27.17
N GLN A 112 4.11 -21.88 -26.89
CA GLN A 112 4.57 -20.58 -27.40
C GLN A 112 5.97 -20.21 -26.87
N LEU A 113 6.24 -20.38 -25.57
CA LEU A 113 7.55 -20.10 -24.97
C LEU A 113 8.65 -21.01 -25.54
N LYS A 114 8.36 -22.30 -25.72
CA LYS A 114 9.27 -23.26 -26.35
C LYS A 114 9.56 -22.89 -27.81
N SER A 115 8.54 -22.49 -28.57
CA SER A 115 8.70 -22.08 -29.98
C SER A 115 9.57 -20.84 -30.16
N LEU A 116 9.66 -19.98 -29.13
CA LEU A 116 10.58 -18.83 -29.10
C LEU A 116 12.03 -19.24 -28.81
N GLY A 117 12.29 -20.51 -28.48
CA GLY A 117 13.63 -21.04 -28.22
C GLY A 117 14.22 -20.58 -26.89
N LEU A 118 13.40 -20.25 -25.90
CA LEU A 118 13.84 -19.77 -24.59
C LEU A 118 14.39 -20.93 -23.74
N GLY A 119 15.59 -20.76 -23.20
CA GLY A 119 16.37 -21.79 -22.52
C GLY A 119 15.99 -22.00 -21.06
N TYR A 120 14.73 -22.37 -20.79
CA TYR A 120 14.26 -22.65 -19.44
C TYR A 120 14.61 -24.06 -18.96
N ASP A 121 14.83 -24.20 -17.65
CA ASP A 121 14.81 -25.51 -16.98
C ASP A 121 13.36 -25.92 -16.68
N TRP A 122 12.72 -26.59 -17.65
CA TRP A 122 11.34 -27.07 -17.54
C TRP A 122 11.15 -28.17 -16.49
N THR A 123 12.23 -28.77 -15.96
CA THR A 123 12.10 -29.74 -14.86
C THR A 123 11.73 -29.08 -13.53
N ARG A 124 11.86 -27.75 -13.46
CA ARG A 124 11.52 -26.92 -12.29
C ARG A 124 10.24 -26.10 -12.50
N GLU A 125 9.41 -26.49 -13.47
CA GLU A 125 8.13 -25.84 -13.76
C GLU A 125 7.18 -25.94 -12.56
N VAL A 126 6.56 -24.81 -12.19
CA VAL A 126 5.55 -24.74 -11.12
C VAL A 126 4.28 -24.07 -11.62
N ALA A 127 3.13 -24.47 -11.09
CA ALA A 127 1.86 -23.76 -11.23
C ALA A 127 1.30 -23.46 -9.83
N THR A 128 1.07 -22.18 -9.51
CA THR A 128 0.70 -21.78 -8.14
C THR A 128 -0.65 -22.33 -7.69
N CYS A 129 -1.53 -22.65 -8.64
CA CYS A 129 -2.84 -23.27 -8.37
C CYS A 129 -2.79 -24.75 -8.00
N HIS A 130 -1.62 -25.40 -8.12
CA HIS A 130 -1.48 -26.82 -7.84
C HIS A 130 -1.29 -27.08 -6.33
N PRO A 131 -1.92 -28.11 -5.72
CA PRO A 131 -1.81 -28.39 -4.28
C PRO A 131 -0.39 -28.61 -3.78
N GLU A 132 0.47 -29.25 -4.59
CA GLU A 132 1.89 -29.45 -4.23
C GLU A 132 2.67 -28.13 -4.11
N TYR A 133 2.16 -27.04 -4.70
CA TYR A 133 2.69 -25.70 -4.51
C TYR A 133 2.03 -25.02 -3.30
N TYR A 134 0.71 -24.78 -3.36
CA TYR A 134 0.06 -23.89 -2.38
C TYR A 134 -0.01 -24.48 -0.96
N ARG A 135 0.20 -25.79 -0.77
CA ARG A 135 0.36 -26.39 0.57
C ARG A 135 1.47 -25.70 1.38
N TRP A 136 2.49 -25.14 0.72
CA TRP A 136 3.61 -24.49 1.38
C TRP A 136 3.27 -23.09 1.87
N GLU A 137 2.44 -22.32 1.15
CA GLU A 137 1.93 -21.05 1.66
C GLU A 137 0.87 -21.25 2.74
N GLN A 138 0.07 -22.33 2.69
CA GLN A 138 -0.80 -22.74 3.79
C GLN A 138 0.03 -23.07 5.04
N TRP A 139 1.07 -23.88 4.88
CA TRP A 139 2.00 -24.17 5.98
C TRP A 139 2.63 -22.90 6.53
N LEU A 140 3.14 -22.00 5.67
CA LEU A 140 3.74 -20.74 6.12
C LEU A 140 2.73 -19.86 6.85
N PHE A 141 1.48 -19.79 6.36
CA PHE A 141 0.40 -19.07 7.03
C PHE A 141 0.21 -19.57 8.46
N THR A 142 0.15 -20.88 8.69
CA THR A 142 0.01 -21.44 10.05
C THR A 142 1.21 -21.07 10.93
N LYS A 143 2.44 -21.06 10.37
CA LYS A 143 3.65 -20.65 11.11
C LYS A 143 3.68 -19.16 11.43
N LEU A 144 3.19 -18.32 10.54
CA LEU A 144 3.05 -16.89 10.81
C LEU A 144 1.94 -16.61 11.83
N MET A 145 0.86 -17.39 11.82
CA MET A 145 -0.22 -17.33 12.82
C MET A 145 0.27 -17.75 14.21
N GLU A 146 1.01 -18.86 14.32
CA GLU A 146 1.67 -19.29 15.57
C GLU A 146 2.60 -18.20 16.14
N LYS A 147 3.20 -17.37 15.28
CA LYS A 147 4.09 -16.26 15.65
C LYS A 147 3.35 -14.93 15.87
N GLY A 148 2.04 -14.88 15.75
CA GLY A 148 1.24 -13.65 15.90
C GLY A 148 1.33 -12.67 14.72
N LEU A 149 1.98 -13.05 13.62
CA LEU A 149 2.16 -12.23 12.40
C LEU A 149 0.97 -12.34 11.44
N VAL A 150 0.08 -13.30 11.66
CA VAL A 150 -1.23 -13.40 11.00
C VAL A 150 -2.30 -13.16 12.05
N TYR A 151 -3.26 -12.30 11.75
CA TYR A 151 -4.38 -12.03 12.65
C TYR A 151 -5.66 -11.68 11.87
N ARG A 152 -6.80 -11.78 12.54
CA ARG A 152 -8.12 -11.45 11.98
C ARG A 152 -8.67 -10.19 12.64
N LYS A 153 -9.17 -9.24 11.86
CA LYS A 153 -9.90 -8.06 12.35
C LYS A 153 -11.05 -7.69 11.43
N LEU A 154 -12.03 -6.96 11.96
CA LEU A 154 -12.96 -6.22 11.12
C LEU A 154 -12.20 -5.13 10.37
N SER A 155 -12.46 -5.02 9.07
CA SER A 155 -11.88 -3.98 8.25
C SER A 155 -12.94 -3.46 7.32
N VAL A 156 -12.98 -2.13 7.16
CA VAL A 156 -13.61 -1.52 6.01
C VAL A 156 -12.75 -1.87 4.79
N VAL A 157 -13.39 -2.42 3.77
CA VAL A 157 -12.75 -2.94 2.57
C VAL A 157 -13.40 -2.33 1.33
N ASN A 158 -12.59 -2.15 0.29
CA ASN A 158 -13.05 -1.81 -1.05
C ASN A 158 -13.76 -3.02 -1.65
N TRP A 159 -15.06 -2.94 -1.86
CA TRP A 159 -15.88 -4.00 -2.44
C TRP A 159 -16.25 -3.68 -3.89
N ASP A 160 -15.89 -4.57 -4.80
CA ASP A 160 -16.35 -4.51 -6.19
C ASP A 160 -17.70 -5.23 -6.32
N PRO A 161 -18.80 -4.53 -6.65
CA PRO A 161 -20.12 -5.15 -6.75
C PRO A 161 -20.31 -6.01 -8.01
N VAL A 162 -19.44 -5.87 -9.02
CA VAL A 162 -19.48 -6.67 -10.25
C VAL A 162 -18.64 -7.94 -10.07
N ASP A 163 -17.39 -7.79 -9.61
CA ASP A 163 -16.50 -8.91 -9.33
C ASP A 163 -16.84 -9.64 -8.02
N MET A 164 -17.76 -9.07 -7.21
CA MET A 164 -18.24 -9.62 -5.93
C MET A 164 -17.09 -10.02 -5.00
N THR A 165 -16.13 -9.12 -4.83
CA THR A 165 -14.91 -9.36 -4.06
C THR A 165 -14.39 -8.11 -3.39
N VAL A 166 -13.62 -8.31 -2.33
CA VAL A 166 -12.71 -7.30 -1.81
C VAL A 166 -11.57 -7.07 -2.80
N LEU A 167 -11.26 -5.80 -3.04
CA LEU A 167 -10.10 -5.30 -3.75
C LEU A 167 -9.09 -4.72 -2.76
N ALA A 168 -7.80 -4.92 -3.02
CA ALA A 168 -6.75 -4.17 -2.33
C ALA A 168 -6.77 -2.70 -2.77
N ASN A 169 -6.14 -1.80 -2.03
CA ASN A 169 -6.07 -0.38 -2.40
C ASN A 169 -5.45 -0.17 -3.79
N GLU A 170 -4.47 -1.00 -4.14
CA GLU A 170 -3.74 -0.95 -5.42
C GLU A 170 -4.58 -1.47 -6.60
N GLN A 171 -5.72 -2.09 -6.32
CA GLN A 171 -6.66 -2.63 -7.31
C GLN A 171 -7.85 -1.69 -7.56
N VAL A 172 -7.84 -0.51 -6.95
CA VAL A 172 -8.82 0.56 -7.18
C VAL A 172 -8.14 1.68 -7.97
N ILE A 173 -8.69 2.00 -9.13
CA ILE A 173 -8.20 3.06 -10.03
C ILE A 173 -9.34 4.04 -10.22
N ASP A 174 -9.13 5.30 -9.85
CA ASP A 174 -10.13 6.38 -9.94
C ASP A 174 -11.48 6.01 -9.29
N GLY A 175 -11.43 5.45 -8.07
CA GLY A 175 -12.61 4.99 -7.32
C GLY A 175 -13.31 3.75 -7.89
N LYS A 176 -12.74 3.11 -8.92
CA LYS A 176 -13.33 1.98 -9.64
C LYS A 176 -12.46 0.74 -9.57
N GLY A 177 -13.08 -0.44 -9.66
CA GLY A 177 -12.34 -1.68 -9.78
C GLY A 177 -11.46 -1.68 -11.04
N TRP A 178 -10.16 -1.99 -10.90
CA TRP A 178 -9.17 -1.92 -11.99
C TRP A 178 -9.55 -2.75 -13.23
N ARG A 179 -10.43 -3.73 -13.07
CA ARG A 179 -10.87 -4.63 -14.15
C ARG A 179 -12.34 -4.43 -14.52
N SER A 180 -13.23 -4.38 -13.54
CA SER A 180 -14.67 -4.22 -13.77
C SER A 180 -15.02 -2.81 -14.29
N GLY A 181 -14.23 -1.80 -13.90
CA GLY A 181 -14.57 -0.38 -14.10
C GLY A 181 -15.78 0.08 -13.26
N ALA A 182 -16.30 -0.77 -12.36
CA ALA A 182 -17.43 -0.45 -11.52
C ALA A 182 -17.02 0.41 -10.32
N PRO A 183 -17.84 1.39 -9.89
CA PRO A 183 -17.62 2.11 -8.64
C PRO A 183 -17.52 1.15 -7.45
N VAL A 184 -16.51 1.34 -6.62
CA VAL A 184 -16.25 0.52 -5.44
C VAL A 184 -17.12 0.96 -4.28
N GLU A 185 -17.70 0.00 -3.56
CA GLU A 185 -18.46 0.21 -2.32
C GLU A 185 -17.57 0.01 -1.08
N ARG A 186 -17.90 0.63 0.05
CA ARG A 186 -17.28 0.27 1.34
C ARG A 186 -18.12 -0.78 2.05
N LYS A 187 -17.49 -1.87 2.49
CA LYS A 187 -18.12 -2.86 3.39
C LYS A 187 -17.24 -3.15 4.57
N GLU A 188 -17.84 -3.38 5.73
CA GLU A 188 -17.11 -3.90 6.89
C GLU A 188 -17.16 -5.42 6.89
N ILE A 189 -16.00 -6.06 6.78
CA ILE A 189 -15.89 -7.53 6.72
C ILE A 189 -14.71 -7.97 7.58
N ALA A 190 -14.86 -9.06 8.31
CA ALA A 190 -13.75 -9.69 9.02
C ALA A 190 -12.77 -10.31 8.01
N GLN A 191 -11.52 -9.83 7.99
CA GLN A 191 -10.46 -10.27 7.07
C GLN A 191 -9.21 -10.71 7.83
N TRP A 192 -8.40 -11.55 7.20
CA TRP A 192 -7.06 -11.91 7.65
C TRP A 192 -6.02 -10.94 7.11
N PHE A 193 -5.09 -10.58 7.99
CA PHE A 193 -4.01 -9.65 7.73
C PHE A 193 -2.65 -10.26 8.08
N LEU A 194 -1.64 -9.91 7.30
CA LEU A 194 -0.23 -10.11 7.62
C LEU A 194 0.33 -8.82 8.25
N ARG A 195 1.01 -8.96 9.39
CA ARG A 195 1.74 -7.89 10.08
C ARG A 195 3.03 -7.52 9.35
N ILE A 196 2.92 -7.05 8.12
CA ILE A 196 4.08 -6.55 7.36
C ILE A 196 4.65 -5.28 8.01
N THR A 197 3.85 -4.55 8.79
CA THR A 197 4.29 -3.34 9.50
C THR A 197 5.31 -3.63 10.60
N ASP A 198 5.32 -4.83 11.18
CA ASP A 198 6.36 -5.28 12.12
C ASP A 198 7.75 -5.31 11.46
N TYR A 199 7.82 -5.40 10.12
CA TYR A 199 9.04 -5.39 9.32
C TYR A 199 9.26 -4.06 8.59
N ALA A 200 8.46 -3.01 8.84
CA ALA A 200 8.52 -1.77 8.07
C ALA A 200 9.91 -1.09 8.13
N GLU A 201 10.54 -1.08 9.29
CA GLU A 201 11.88 -0.50 9.45
C GLU A 201 12.95 -1.32 8.71
N GLU A 202 12.90 -2.64 8.83
CA GLU A 202 13.83 -3.55 8.15
C GLU A 202 13.70 -3.43 6.63
N LEU A 203 12.45 -3.47 6.13
CA LEU A 203 12.15 -3.28 4.70
C LEU A 203 12.66 -1.93 4.18
N LEU A 204 12.59 -0.87 4.99
CA LEU A 204 13.06 0.46 4.60
C LEU A 204 14.59 0.56 4.58
N GLN A 205 15.25 0.10 5.64
CA GLN A 205 16.70 0.15 5.78
C GLN A 205 17.40 -0.71 4.75
N ASP A 206 16.84 -1.88 4.43
CA ASP A 206 17.48 -2.83 3.53
C ASP A 206 17.43 -2.39 2.06
N LEU A 207 16.61 -1.39 1.70
CA LEU A 207 16.67 -0.75 0.37
C LEU A 207 18.05 -0.13 0.10
N ASP A 208 18.75 0.35 1.13
CA ASP A 208 20.08 0.93 0.97
C ASP A 208 21.17 -0.12 0.68
N LYS A 209 20.88 -1.41 0.87
CA LYS A 209 21.77 -2.53 0.54
C LYS A 209 21.59 -3.01 -0.92
N LEU A 210 20.57 -2.51 -1.63
CA LEU A 210 20.20 -2.96 -2.99
C LEU A 210 20.85 -2.09 -4.08
N ASP A 211 22.19 -2.17 -4.21
CA ASP A 211 22.95 -1.40 -5.20
C ASP A 211 22.58 -1.75 -6.66
N GLY A 212 22.11 -2.98 -6.90
CA GLY A 212 21.66 -3.44 -8.22
C GLY A 212 20.23 -3.02 -8.60
N TRP A 213 19.51 -2.31 -7.73
CA TRP A 213 18.12 -1.90 -7.97
C TRP A 213 18.04 -0.47 -8.52
N PRO A 214 17.12 -0.21 -9.47
CA PRO A 214 16.87 1.16 -9.95
C PRO A 214 16.41 2.10 -8.83
N GLU A 215 16.98 3.31 -8.77
CA GLU A 215 16.64 4.33 -7.77
C GLU A 215 15.16 4.71 -7.76
N GLN A 216 14.51 4.69 -8.93
CA GLN A 216 13.08 4.95 -9.04
C GLN A 216 12.26 3.93 -8.23
N VAL A 217 12.61 2.63 -8.31
CA VAL A 217 11.90 1.58 -7.58
C VAL A 217 12.14 1.72 -6.07
N LYS A 218 13.40 1.98 -5.67
CA LYS A 218 13.74 2.23 -4.26
C LYS A 218 12.99 3.44 -3.71
N THR A 219 12.91 4.53 -4.47
CA THR A 219 12.18 5.75 -4.09
C THR A 219 10.68 5.48 -3.95
N MET A 220 10.08 4.73 -4.88
CA MET A 220 8.68 4.32 -4.77
C MET A 220 8.42 3.51 -3.49
N GLN A 221 9.30 2.55 -3.16
CA GLN A 221 9.20 1.76 -1.93
C GLN A 221 9.40 2.61 -0.66
N LYS A 222 10.38 3.52 -0.64
CA LYS A 222 10.60 4.45 0.48
C LYS A 222 9.37 5.32 0.74
N ASN A 223 8.78 5.87 -0.32
CA ASN A 223 7.57 6.66 -0.23
C ASN A 223 6.38 5.80 0.21
N TRP A 224 6.26 4.59 -0.33
CA TRP A 224 5.24 3.62 0.05
C TRP A 224 5.27 3.27 1.54
N ILE A 225 6.44 2.86 2.05
CA ILE A 225 6.65 2.55 3.46
C ILE A 225 6.41 3.79 4.32
N GLY A 226 6.89 4.95 3.86
CA GLY A 226 6.53 6.26 4.39
C GLY A 226 6.83 6.41 5.88
N LYS A 227 8.07 6.14 6.29
CA LYS A 227 8.50 6.37 7.67
C LYS A 227 8.49 7.86 7.99
N SER A 228 7.85 8.20 9.10
CA SER A 228 7.84 9.55 9.65
C SER A 228 8.13 9.50 11.15
N THR A 229 8.81 10.52 11.66
CA THR A 229 8.97 10.73 13.10
C THR A 229 8.35 12.05 13.46
N GLY A 230 7.46 12.00 14.45
CA GLY A 230 6.61 13.12 14.82
C GLY A 230 6.32 13.10 16.32
N LEU A 231 5.22 13.74 16.67
CA LEU A 231 4.67 13.77 18.02
C LEU A 231 3.23 13.27 17.97
N GLN A 232 2.92 12.32 18.85
CA GLN A 232 1.55 12.11 19.28
C GLN A 232 1.25 13.17 20.33
N ILE A 233 0.12 13.86 20.18
CA ILE A 233 -0.28 14.99 21.01
C ILE A 233 -1.71 14.74 21.48
N SER A 234 -1.94 14.86 22.78
CA SER A 234 -3.25 14.69 23.40
C SER A 234 -3.91 16.04 23.64
N PHE A 235 -5.08 16.26 23.06
CA PHE A 235 -5.92 17.43 23.29
C PHE A 235 -7.03 17.07 24.28
N PRO A 236 -7.03 17.57 25.53
CA PRO A 236 -8.11 17.30 26.49
C PRO A 236 -9.46 17.74 25.93
N ILE A 237 -10.49 16.90 26.08
CA ILE A 237 -11.84 17.23 25.59
C ILE A 237 -12.59 18.05 26.64
N GLU A 238 -13.17 19.18 26.25
CA GLU A 238 -13.89 20.03 27.19
C GLU A 238 -15.19 19.35 27.68
N GLY A 239 -15.45 19.40 28.98
CA GLY A 239 -16.70 18.92 29.58
C GLY A 239 -16.82 17.40 29.75
N GLN A 240 -15.78 16.61 29.46
CA GLN A 240 -15.75 15.17 29.75
C GLN A 240 -14.32 14.70 30.04
N GLU A 241 -14.18 13.57 30.75
CA GLU A 241 -12.88 12.91 30.89
C GLU A 241 -12.46 12.27 29.56
N GLY A 242 -11.20 12.48 29.18
CA GLY A 242 -10.59 11.90 27.98
C GLY A 242 -9.86 12.93 27.12
N ASN A 243 -9.01 12.41 26.23
CA ASN A 243 -8.24 13.20 25.28
C ASN A 243 -8.60 12.79 23.84
N LEU A 244 -8.47 13.74 22.93
CA LEU A 244 -8.39 13.50 21.51
C LEU A 244 -6.92 13.46 21.11
N ASP A 245 -6.42 12.26 20.82
CA ASP A 245 -5.04 12.08 20.39
C ASP A 245 -4.89 12.33 18.90
N VAL A 246 -3.86 13.06 18.51
CA VAL A 246 -3.51 13.34 17.11
C VAL A 246 -2.04 13.03 16.89
N TYR A 247 -1.66 12.71 15.65
CA TYR A 247 -0.26 12.56 15.26
C TYR A 247 0.13 13.62 14.24
N THR A 248 1.31 14.22 14.41
CA THR A 248 1.85 15.20 13.46
C THR A 248 3.34 15.02 13.23
N THR A 249 3.77 15.21 11.98
CA THR A 249 5.17 15.31 11.57
C THR A 249 5.68 16.76 11.59
N ARG A 250 4.78 17.72 11.86
CA ARG A 250 5.02 19.16 11.98
C ARG A 250 4.68 19.67 13.37
N PRO A 251 5.25 19.09 14.45
CA PRO A 251 4.99 19.62 15.79
C PRO A 251 5.43 21.07 15.94
N ASP A 252 6.42 21.52 15.14
CA ASP A 252 6.87 22.91 15.09
C ASP A 252 5.75 23.92 14.83
N THR A 253 4.62 23.49 14.25
CA THR A 253 3.49 24.35 13.92
C THR A 253 2.33 24.24 14.91
N LEU A 254 2.48 23.49 16.02
CA LEU A 254 1.41 23.24 17.00
C LEU A 254 0.71 24.51 17.49
N MET A 255 1.46 25.59 17.74
CA MET A 255 0.91 26.85 18.23
C MET A 255 -0.01 27.58 17.23
N GLY A 256 -0.01 27.12 15.97
CA GLY A 256 -0.86 27.60 14.88
C GLY A 256 -2.13 26.76 14.68
N VAL A 257 -2.39 25.77 15.54
CA VAL A 257 -3.62 24.97 15.48
C VAL A 257 -4.82 25.86 15.74
N THR A 258 -5.77 25.86 14.79
CA THR A 258 -7.00 26.66 14.88
C THR A 258 -8.26 25.79 14.87
N TYR A 259 -8.14 24.52 14.47
CA TYR A 259 -9.15 23.48 14.63
C TYR A 259 -8.48 22.09 14.65
N VAL A 260 -9.22 21.08 15.10
CA VAL A 260 -8.82 19.67 14.98
C VAL A 260 -9.82 18.97 14.08
N ALA A 261 -9.34 18.17 13.13
CA ALA A 261 -10.18 17.40 12.22
C ALA A 261 -10.18 15.91 12.60
N VAL A 262 -11.36 15.29 12.64
CA VAL A 262 -11.55 13.86 12.91
C VAL A 262 -12.21 13.19 11.72
N ALA A 263 -11.96 11.89 11.55
CA ALA A 263 -12.62 11.09 10.52
C ALA A 263 -14.13 11.05 10.74
N ALA A 264 -14.90 10.90 9.65
CA ALA A 264 -16.35 10.79 9.72
C ALA A 264 -16.80 9.58 10.56
N ASP A 265 -16.07 8.46 10.47
CA ASP A 265 -16.29 7.24 11.24
C ASP A 265 -15.59 7.22 12.61
N HIS A 266 -14.98 8.32 13.04
CA HIS A 266 -14.37 8.42 14.36
C HIS A 266 -15.42 8.30 15.48
N PRO A 267 -15.15 7.62 16.61
CA PRO A 267 -16.13 7.45 17.69
C PRO A 267 -16.72 8.76 18.23
N LEU A 268 -15.94 9.84 18.24
CA LEU A 268 -16.45 11.17 18.62
C LEU A 268 -17.45 11.73 17.61
N SER A 269 -17.21 11.57 16.31
CA SER A 269 -18.13 11.97 15.24
C SER A 269 -19.45 11.22 15.36
N GLN A 270 -19.37 9.90 15.57
CA GLN A 270 -20.54 9.04 15.78
C GLN A 270 -21.34 9.41 17.03
N LYS A 271 -20.67 9.73 18.14
CA LYS A 271 -21.35 10.18 19.37
C LYS A 271 -22.01 11.55 19.18
N ALA A 272 -21.34 12.46 18.47
CA ALA A 272 -21.86 13.81 18.22
C ALA A 272 -23.04 13.83 17.23
N SER A 273 -23.07 12.90 16.27
CA SER A 273 -24.11 12.85 15.23
C SER A 273 -25.52 12.55 15.78
N VAL A 274 -25.63 11.90 16.94
CA VAL A 274 -26.90 11.55 17.59
C VAL A 274 -27.83 12.77 17.76
N ASN A 275 -27.26 13.96 18.02
CA ASN A 275 -28.00 15.20 18.20
C ASN A 275 -27.61 16.29 17.16
N ASN A 276 -26.95 15.91 16.07
CA ASN A 276 -26.46 16.80 15.03
C ASN A 276 -26.80 16.20 13.66
N GLU A 277 -27.98 16.54 13.15
CA GLU A 277 -28.51 16.00 11.89
C GLU A 277 -27.59 16.28 10.68
N PRO A 278 -27.03 17.50 10.50
CA PRO A 278 -26.03 17.74 9.45
C PRO A 278 -24.81 16.81 9.54
N LEU A 279 -24.32 16.52 10.76
CA LEU A 279 -23.20 15.60 10.95
C LEU A 279 -23.61 14.17 10.62
N ALA A 280 -24.81 13.72 11.02
CA ALA A 280 -25.29 12.38 10.70
C ALA A 280 -25.39 12.17 9.17
N GLN A 281 -25.90 13.16 8.44
CA GLN A 281 -25.95 13.12 6.96
C GLN A 281 -24.55 13.09 6.36
N PHE A 282 -23.63 13.91 6.86
CA PHE A 282 -22.25 13.94 6.39
C PHE A 282 -21.49 12.62 6.62
N ILE A 283 -21.72 11.97 7.75
CA ILE A 283 -21.15 10.64 8.05
C ILE A 283 -21.64 9.61 7.04
N GLU A 284 -22.95 9.60 6.77
CA GLU A 284 -23.55 8.71 5.77
C GLU A 284 -22.98 8.98 4.37
N GLU A 285 -22.90 10.24 3.95
CA GLU A 285 -22.28 10.63 2.68
C GLU A 285 -20.85 10.12 2.57
N CYS A 286 -20.04 10.31 3.61
CA CYS A 286 -18.66 9.86 3.64
C CYS A 286 -18.52 8.34 3.54
N SER A 287 -19.51 7.55 3.94
CA SER A 287 -19.47 6.08 3.85
C SER A 287 -19.46 5.58 2.40
N HIS A 288 -19.94 6.39 1.45
CA HIS A 288 -20.06 6.06 0.02
C HIS A 288 -18.90 6.58 -0.84
N VAL A 289 -17.92 7.28 -0.24
CA VAL A 289 -16.80 7.92 -0.97
C VAL A 289 -15.58 7.00 -1.00
N SER A 290 -14.80 6.99 -2.09
CA SER A 290 -13.53 6.25 -2.17
C SER A 290 -12.52 6.70 -1.09
N THR A 291 -11.71 5.76 -0.59
CA THR A 291 -10.58 6.04 0.32
C THR A 291 -9.22 5.87 -0.34
N ALA A 292 -9.19 5.67 -1.67
CA ALA A 292 -7.94 5.60 -2.39
C ALA A 292 -7.22 6.95 -2.34
N GLU A 293 -5.90 6.94 -2.07
CA GLU A 293 -5.12 8.16 -1.82
C GLU A 293 -5.22 9.15 -2.99
N ALA A 294 -5.16 8.67 -4.23
CA ALA A 294 -5.24 9.52 -5.43
C ALA A 294 -6.60 10.24 -5.56
N ASP A 295 -7.69 9.54 -5.22
CA ASP A 295 -9.03 10.13 -5.23
C ASP A 295 -9.17 11.16 -4.10
N MET A 296 -8.57 10.87 -2.95
CA MET A 296 -8.62 11.74 -1.78
C MET A 296 -7.82 13.04 -1.94
N GLU A 297 -6.75 13.04 -2.73
CA GLU A 297 -6.00 14.27 -3.02
C GLU A 297 -6.86 15.25 -3.84
N THR A 298 -7.56 14.74 -4.86
CA THR A 298 -8.33 15.56 -5.81
C THR A 298 -9.76 15.89 -5.36
N MET A 299 -10.28 15.18 -4.35
CA MET A 299 -11.64 15.43 -3.86
C MET A 299 -11.81 16.82 -3.23
N GLU A 300 -13.00 17.40 -3.39
CA GLU A 300 -13.42 18.59 -2.64
C GLU A 300 -13.40 18.30 -1.13
N LYS A 301 -12.72 19.15 -0.36
CA LYS A 301 -12.60 19.00 1.10
C LYS A 301 -13.88 19.51 1.75
N LYS A 302 -14.62 18.62 2.38
CA LYS A 302 -15.89 18.91 3.06
C LYS A 302 -15.81 18.51 4.53
N GLY A 303 -16.55 19.23 5.36
CA GLY A 303 -16.65 18.92 6.78
C GLY A 303 -17.80 19.62 7.48
N VAL A 304 -18.06 19.17 8.70
CA VAL A 304 -19.14 19.64 9.57
C VAL A 304 -18.59 19.85 10.98
N ASP A 305 -18.96 20.98 11.61
CA ASP A 305 -18.66 21.24 13.01
C ASP A 305 -19.37 20.20 13.90
N THR A 306 -18.60 19.49 14.71
CA THR A 306 -19.14 18.45 15.59
C THR A 306 -19.83 19.01 16.83
N GLY A 307 -19.60 20.29 17.14
CA GLY A 307 -19.97 20.91 18.40
C GLY A 307 -18.98 20.61 19.54
N ILE A 308 -18.12 19.60 19.38
CA ILE A 308 -17.10 19.24 20.37
C ILE A 308 -15.99 20.29 20.38
N ARG A 309 -15.47 20.56 21.57
CA ARG A 309 -14.34 21.46 21.80
C ARG A 309 -13.25 20.72 22.55
N VAL A 310 -12.01 21.04 22.21
CA VAL A 310 -10.82 20.51 22.90
C VAL A 310 -9.93 21.65 23.35
N THR A 311 -9.14 21.41 24.38
CA THR A 311 -8.19 22.39 24.91
C THR A 311 -6.83 22.21 24.24
N HIS A 312 -6.26 23.28 23.71
CA HIS A 312 -4.91 23.26 23.17
C HIS A 312 -3.89 22.97 24.29
N PRO A 313 -3.03 21.94 24.18
CA PRO A 313 -2.25 21.40 25.31
C PRO A 313 -1.18 22.37 25.86
N ILE A 314 -0.75 23.34 25.03
CA ILE A 314 0.21 24.38 25.43
C ILE A 314 -0.47 25.71 25.79
N THR A 315 -1.26 26.32 24.90
CA THR A 315 -1.88 27.64 25.14
C THR A 315 -3.06 27.59 26.12
N GLY A 316 -3.74 26.45 26.24
CA GLY A 316 -4.99 26.33 27.00
C GLY A 316 -6.21 26.92 26.30
N GLU A 317 -6.08 27.36 25.06
CA GLU A 317 -7.18 27.92 24.27
C GLU A 317 -8.16 26.82 23.81
N THR A 318 -9.43 27.16 23.69
CA THR A 318 -10.47 26.28 23.17
C THR A 318 -10.37 26.16 21.64
N VAL A 319 -10.37 24.93 21.14
CA VAL A 319 -10.21 24.59 19.72
C VAL A 319 -11.43 23.80 19.22
N PRO A 320 -12.06 24.19 18.10
CA PRO A 320 -13.15 23.44 17.46
C PRO A 320 -12.72 22.05 16.99
N VAL A 321 -13.60 21.05 17.11
CA VAL A 321 -13.45 19.76 16.43
C VAL A 321 -14.40 19.67 15.25
N TRP A 322 -13.86 19.37 14.07
CA TRP A 322 -14.60 19.20 12.82
C TRP A 322 -14.52 17.76 12.34
N ALA A 323 -15.63 17.21 11.83
CA ALA A 323 -15.58 15.97 11.06
C ALA A 323 -15.24 16.33 9.61
N ALA A 324 -14.23 15.69 9.02
CA ALA A 324 -13.76 16.01 7.67
C ALA A 324 -13.55 14.77 6.81
N ASN A 325 -13.85 14.88 5.51
CA ASN A 325 -13.84 13.75 4.56
C ASN A 325 -12.43 13.31 4.14
N PHE A 326 -11.42 14.13 4.41
CA PHE A 326 -10.01 13.84 4.09
C PHE A 326 -9.24 13.23 5.26
N VAL A 327 -9.87 13.06 6.44
CA VAL A 327 -9.29 12.37 7.60
C VAL A 327 -9.81 10.92 7.62
N LEU A 328 -8.90 9.95 7.73
CA LEU A 328 -9.24 8.53 7.73
C LEU A 328 -8.99 7.89 9.08
N MET A 329 -9.96 7.12 9.60
CA MET A 329 -9.80 6.35 10.85
C MET A 329 -8.64 5.35 10.78
N GLY A 330 -8.36 4.80 9.60
CA GLY A 330 -7.26 3.86 9.38
C GLY A 330 -5.86 4.49 9.31
N TYR A 331 -5.72 5.80 9.50
CA TYR A 331 -4.43 6.50 9.48
C TYR A 331 -4.19 7.28 10.78
N GLY A 332 -3.05 7.00 11.43
CA GLY A 332 -2.74 7.55 12.75
C GLY A 332 -3.81 7.17 13.78
N THR A 333 -4.36 8.17 14.46
CA THR A 333 -5.42 8.02 15.47
C THR A 333 -6.83 8.23 14.89
N GLY A 334 -6.96 8.47 13.58
CA GLY A 334 -8.22 8.93 12.98
C GLY A 334 -8.53 10.41 13.25
N ALA A 335 -7.55 11.16 13.76
CA ALA A 335 -7.64 12.57 14.05
C ALA A 335 -6.32 13.29 13.72
N VAL A 336 -6.42 14.53 13.25
CA VAL A 336 -5.27 15.38 12.89
C VAL A 336 -5.47 16.79 13.45
N MET A 337 -4.40 17.39 13.97
CA MET A 337 -4.41 18.83 14.24
C MET A 337 -4.33 19.58 12.92
N SER A 338 -5.08 20.67 12.78
CA SER A 338 -5.08 21.46 11.56
C SER A 338 -4.41 22.80 11.77
N VAL A 339 -3.41 23.09 10.94
CA VAL A 339 -2.61 24.32 11.00
C VAL A 339 -2.65 25.03 9.64
N PRO A 340 -3.72 25.79 9.36
CA PRO A 340 -4.00 26.34 8.02
C PRO A 340 -2.87 27.17 7.43
N ALA A 341 -2.09 27.87 8.25
CA ALA A 341 -0.98 28.66 7.73
C ALA A 341 0.17 27.82 7.14
N HIS A 342 0.23 26.51 7.45
CA HIS A 342 1.40 25.65 7.19
C HIS A 342 1.09 24.26 6.61
N ASP A 343 -0.17 23.92 6.36
CA ASP A 343 -0.60 22.77 5.55
C ASP A 343 -1.63 23.26 4.53
N GLN A 344 -1.40 22.94 3.25
CA GLN A 344 -2.22 23.44 2.15
C GLN A 344 -3.66 22.89 2.19
N ARG A 345 -3.86 21.66 2.66
CA ARG A 345 -5.20 21.06 2.78
C ARG A 345 -5.97 21.73 3.91
N ASP A 346 -5.28 21.99 5.02
CA ASP A 346 -5.87 22.72 6.15
C ASP A 346 -6.23 24.15 5.77
N TYR A 347 -5.40 24.80 4.93
CA TYR A 347 -5.62 26.15 4.39
C TYR A 347 -6.88 26.23 3.53
N GLU A 348 -7.01 25.32 2.56
CA GLU A 348 -8.17 25.27 1.66
C GLU A 348 -9.46 25.04 2.44
N PHE A 349 -9.43 24.11 3.40
CA PHE A 349 -10.56 23.85 4.28
C PHE A 349 -10.88 25.08 5.15
N ALA A 350 -9.87 25.71 5.77
CA ALA A 350 -10.09 26.89 6.59
C ALA A 350 -10.67 28.06 5.79
N LYS A 351 -10.22 28.28 4.55
CA LYS A 351 -10.78 29.31 3.66
C LYS A 351 -12.22 29.01 3.26
N ALA A 352 -12.55 27.74 3.00
CA ALA A 352 -13.89 27.33 2.63
C ALA A 352 -14.91 27.50 3.78
N TYR A 353 -14.47 27.34 5.03
CA TYR A 353 -15.32 27.36 6.23
C TYR A 353 -15.11 28.60 7.14
N ASP A 354 -14.37 29.61 6.66
CA ASP A 354 -14.03 30.84 7.39
C ASP A 354 -13.41 30.58 8.78
N LEU A 355 -12.52 29.58 8.85
CA LEU A 355 -11.79 29.22 10.06
C LEU A 355 -10.51 30.07 10.20
N PRO A 356 -10.05 30.34 11.44
CA PRO A 356 -8.87 31.17 11.65
C PRO A 356 -7.62 30.59 10.99
N ILE A 357 -6.78 31.48 10.43
CA ILE A 357 -5.48 31.14 9.85
C ILE A 357 -4.41 31.90 10.63
N LYS A 358 -3.54 31.16 11.33
CA LYS A 358 -2.51 31.72 12.22
C LYS A 358 -1.12 31.29 11.79
N ALA A 359 -0.33 32.21 11.25
CA ALA A 359 1.06 31.97 10.91
C ALA A 359 1.94 31.87 12.16
N VAL A 360 2.66 30.76 12.28
CA VAL A 360 3.60 30.45 13.37
C VAL A 360 4.99 30.05 12.90
N ILE A 361 5.20 29.95 11.58
CA ILE A 361 6.51 29.77 10.96
C ILE A 361 6.80 30.95 10.05
N ALA A 362 8.01 31.46 10.16
CA ALA A 362 8.57 32.53 9.36
C ALA A 362 9.72 32.00 8.49
N PRO A 363 9.80 32.35 7.19
CA PRO A 363 10.91 31.95 6.32
C PRO A 363 12.26 32.45 6.84
N LYS A 364 12.29 33.65 7.44
CA LYS A 364 13.46 34.23 8.13
C LYS A 364 13.04 34.77 9.50
N ALA A 365 13.99 34.92 10.41
CA ALA A 365 13.71 35.33 11.79
C ALA A 365 13.02 36.71 11.91
N ASP A 366 13.15 37.55 10.87
CA ASP A 366 12.65 38.92 10.79
C ASP A 366 11.56 39.13 9.72
N GLU A 367 11.07 38.06 9.09
CA GLU A 367 10.14 38.11 7.96
C GLU A 367 8.97 37.15 8.17
N MET A 368 7.75 37.67 8.35
CA MET A 368 6.55 36.83 8.47
C MET A 368 6.27 36.09 7.18
N ALA A 369 5.77 34.85 7.28
CA ALA A 369 5.30 34.12 6.10
C ALA A 369 4.07 34.80 5.50
N ASP A 370 4.06 34.98 4.19
CA ASP A 370 2.86 35.38 3.46
C ASP A 370 1.95 34.16 3.28
N VAL A 371 0.76 34.23 3.88
CA VAL A 371 -0.29 33.21 3.81
C VAL A 371 -1.59 33.76 3.24
N SER A 372 -1.50 34.84 2.45
CA SER A 372 -2.68 35.50 1.86
C SER A 372 -3.31 34.66 0.74
N GLU A 373 -2.48 33.97 -0.05
CA GLU A 373 -2.90 33.16 -1.19
C GLU A 373 -2.84 31.64 -0.92
N ALA A 374 -1.82 31.16 -0.20
CA ALA A 374 -1.58 29.74 0.05
C ALA A 374 -0.88 29.48 1.40
N ALA A 375 -0.82 28.21 1.83
CA ALA A 375 -0.08 27.84 3.03
C ALA A 375 1.44 27.94 2.83
N PHE A 376 2.15 28.43 3.85
CA PHE A 376 3.61 28.38 3.90
C PHE A 376 4.07 27.02 4.45
N THR A 377 4.40 26.09 3.57
CA THR A 377 4.68 24.69 3.95
C THR A 377 6.14 24.42 4.30
N GLU A 378 7.06 25.33 3.98
CA GLU A 378 8.49 25.16 4.27
C GLU A 378 8.80 25.21 5.79
N LYS A 379 10.00 24.75 6.14
CA LYS A 379 10.52 24.84 7.51
C LYS A 379 11.26 26.16 7.70
N GLY A 380 11.13 26.77 8.87
CA GLY A 380 11.68 28.09 9.15
C GLY A 380 11.94 28.33 10.63
N PHE A 381 11.65 29.55 11.06
CA PHE A 381 11.75 30.00 12.45
C PHE A 381 10.35 30.09 13.07
N LEU A 382 10.23 29.68 14.32
CA LEU A 382 8.98 29.78 15.06
C LEU A 382 8.74 31.23 15.45
N VAL A 383 7.51 31.69 15.21
CA VAL A 383 6.97 33.00 15.58
C VAL A 383 5.56 32.81 16.14
N ASN A 384 5.04 33.78 16.90
CA ASN A 384 3.70 33.69 17.50
C ASN A 384 3.47 32.39 18.30
N SER A 385 4.55 31.85 18.87
CA SER A 385 4.66 30.53 19.49
C SER A 385 5.09 30.60 20.96
N GLY A 386 5.11 31.80 21.55
CA GLY A 386 5.38 32.00 22.98
C GLY A 386 6.81 31.61 23.36
N GLN A 387 6.98 30.68 24.28
CA GLN A 387 8.32 30.25 24.74
C GLN A 387 9.19 29.59 23.65
N PHE A 388 8.60 29.27 22.49
CA PHE A 388 9.32 28.65 21.37
C PHE A 388 9.75 29.65 20.29
N ASP A 389 9.42 30.94 20.43
CA ASP A 389 9.78 31.96 19.45
C ASP A 389 11.30 32.03 19.22
N GLY A 390 11.69 32.16 17.95
CA GLY A 390 13.08 32.20 17.51
C GLY A 390 13.75 30.83 17.32
N LEU A 391 13.13 29.73 17.76
CA LEU A 391 13.63 28.38 17.47
C LEU A 391 13.51 28.05 15.98
N LYS A 392 14.41 27.21 15.46
CA LYS A 392 14.21 26.61 14.12
C LYS A 392 13.27 25.42 14.22
N SER A 393 12.47 25.17 13.18
CA SER A 393 11.55 24.01 13.11
C SER A 393 12.19 22.66 13.51
N LYS A 394 13.47 22.44 13.15
CA LYS A 394 14.20 21.21 13.53
C LYS A 394 14.43 21.07 15.05
N GLN A 395 14.57 22.18 15.76
CA GLN A 395 14.77 22.21 17.22
C GLN A 395 13.43 22.09 17.95
N ALA A 396 12.36 22.65 17.38
CA ALA A 396 11.03 22.68 18.00
C ALA A 396 10.48 21.28 18.34
N LEU A 397 10.73 20.26 17.52
CA LEU A 397 10.30 18.89 17.82
C LEU A 397 10.83 18.41 19.19
N HIS A 398 12.10 18.68 19.50
CA HIS A 398 12.69 18.26 20.77
C HIS A 398 12.10 19.03 21.94
N GLU A 399 12.03 20.37 21.83
CA GLU A 399 11.56 21.23 22.91
C GLU A 399 10.06 21.06 23.19
N MET A 400 9.22 20.97 22.16
CA MET A 400 7.80 20.74 22.32
C MET A 400 7.51 19.34 22.85
N ALA A 401 8.26 18.31 22.42
CA ALA A 401 8.14 16.97 23.01
C ALA A 401 8.43 16.98 24.50
N LYS A 402 9.44 17.74 24.94
CA LYS A 402 9.76 17.89 26.36
C LYS A 402 8.61 18.54 27.14
N VAL A 403 8.12 19.69 26.66
CA VAL A 403 7.03 20.43 27.32
C VAL A 403 5.73 19.62 27.38
N LEU A 404 5.37 18.93 26.29
CA LEU A 404 4.19 18.07 26.25
C LEU A 404 4.37 16.83 27.13
N GLY A 405 5.57 16.24 27.15
CA GLY A 405 5.91 15.11 28.00
C GLY A 405 5.82 15.44 29.50
N GLU A 406 6.31 16.61 29.93
CA GLU A 406 6.17 17.09 31.31
C GLU A 406 4.70 17.25 31.75
N LYS A 407 3.80 17.50 30.79
CA LYS A 407 2.35 17.59 30.99
C LYS A 407 1.62 16.25 30.84
N ASN A 408 2.30 15.18 30.43
CA ASN A 408 1.69 13.91 29.98
C ASN A 408 0.66 14.11 28.85
N LEU A 409 0.92 15.07 27.95
CA LEU A 409 0.04 15.40 26.81
C LEU A 409 0.72 15.20 25.45
N GLY A 410 1.86 14.52 25.41
CA GLY A 410 2.46 14.10 24.16
C GLY A 410 3.78 13.38 24.30
N GLU A 411 4.08 12.56 23.30
CA GLU A 411 5.29 11.75 23.22
C GLU A 411 5.77 11.61 21.78
N LYS A 412 7.08 11.45 21.60
CA LYS A 412 7.64 11.22 20.27
C LYS A 412 7.22 9.84 19.78
N GLN A 413 6.72 9.79 18.55
CA GLN A 413 6.29 8.56 17.93
C GLN A 413 6.87 8.46 16.52
N THR A 414 7.24 7.25 16.13
CA THR A 414 7.57 6.92 14.74
C THR A 414 6.37 6.18 14.15
N ASN A 415 5.87 6.68 13.03
CA ASN A 415 4.76 6.08 12.30
C ASN A 415 5.19 5.74 10.87
N TYR A 416 4.56 4.70 10.32
CA TYR A 416 4.74 4.28 8.93
C TYR A 416 3.44 4.48 8.19
N ARG A 417 3.54 4.89 6.92
CA ARG A 417 2.38 4.92 6.01
C ARG A 417 1.94 3.51 5.62
N LEU A 418 2.89 2.56 5.59
CA LEU A 418 2.62 1.15 5.35
C LEU A 418 1.52 0.63 6.28
N ARG A 419 0.55 -0.09 5.71
CA ARG A 419 -0.50 -0.79 6.45
C ARG A 419 -0.26 -2.29 6.43
N ASP A 420 -0.85 -2.98 7.39
CA ASP A 420 -0.88 -4.44 7.37
C ASP A 420 -1.56 -4.96 6.11
N TRP A 421 -1.03 -6.06 5.58
CA TRP A 421 -1.44 -6.59 4.29
C TRP A 421 -2.68 -7.47 4.43
N GLY A 422 -3.82 -6.98 3.96
CA GLY A 422 -5.07 -7.75 3.90
C GLY A 422 -5.03 -8.81 2.80
N ILE A 423 -5.03 -10.09 3.19
CA ILE A 423 -4.83 -11.23 2.27
C ILE A 423 -6.10 -12.04 1.99
N SER A 424 -7.17 -11.84 2.76
CA SER A 424 -8.45 -12.51 2.52
C SER A 424 -9.13 -12.03 1.23
N ARG A 425 -9.70 -12.96 0.47
CA ARG A 425 -10.50 -12.67 -0.74
C ARG A 425 -11.75 -13.56 -0.74
N GLN A 426 -12.88 -13.04 -1.17
CA GLN A 426 -14.17 -13.77 -1.20
C GLN A 426 -14.37 -14.42 -2.56
N ARG A 427 -13.40 -15.26 -2.96
CA ARG A 427 -13.30 -15.81 -4.32
C ARG A 427 -12.99 -17.29 -4.27
N TYR A 428 -13.43 -18.01 -5.31
CA TYR A 428 -13.28 -19.47 -5.37
C TYR A 428 -11.88 -19.86 -5.86
N TRP A 429 -11.38 -19.18 -6.90
CA TRP A 429 -10.11 -19.55 -7.53
C TRP A 429 -8.89 -18.95 -6.82
N GLY A 430 -8.62 -19.45 -5.62
CA GLY A 430 -7.48 -19.07 -4.80
C GLY A 430 -7.07 -20.17 -3.82
N CYS A 431 -5.97 -19.94 -3.10
CA CYS A 431 -5.52 -20.82 -2.04
C CYS A 431 -6.47 -20.75 -0.83
N PRO A 432 -7.00 -21.88 -0.33
CA PRO A 432 -7.80 -21.90 0.89
C PRO A 432 -6.98 -21.47 2.10
N ILE A 433 -7.50 -20.53 2.90
CA ILE A 433 -6.91 -20.16 4.19
C ILE A 433 -7.09 -21.35 5.17
N PRO A 434 -6.00 -21.91 5.74
CA PRO A 434 -6.05 -23.16 6.51
C PRO A 434 -6.50 -22.93 7.96
N VAL A 435 -7.72 -22.41 8.16
CA VAL A 435 -8.30 -22.11 9.48
C VAL A 435 -9.66 -22.79 9.64
N ILE A 436 -9.91 -23.34 10.84
CA ILE A 436 -11.18 -23.95 11.21
C ILE A 436 -11.82 -23.12 12.32
N TYR A 437 -13.04 -22.62 12.08
CA TYR A 437 -13.77 -21.89 13.11
C TYR A 437 -14.59 -22.85 13.98
N CYS A 438 -14.24 -22.92 15.26
CA CYS A 438 -14.99 -23.66 16.27
C CYS A 438 -15.75 -22.69 17.18
N PRO A 439 -17.07 -22.86 17.40
CA PRO A 439 -17.84 -22.01 18.32
C PRO A 439 -17.31 -21.97 19.75
N ALA A 440 -16.61 -23.03 20.19
CA ALA A 440 -16.04 -23.13 21.53
C ALA A 440 -14.57 -22.71 21.61
N CYS A 441 -13.78 -22.97 20.55
CA CYS A 441 -12.33 -22.77 20.56
C CYS A 441 -11.86 -21.49 19.85
N GLY A 442 -12.73 -20.85 19.06
CA GLY A 442 -12.35 -19.73 18.20
C GLY A 442 -11.78 -20.19 16.85
N ALA A 443 -10.88 -19.37 16.30
CA ALA A 443 -10.21 -19.58 15.02
C ALA A 443 -8.83 -20.23 15.20
#